data_AF-C5EBG3-F1
#
_entry.id   AF-C5EBG3-F1
#
_cell.length_a   1.000
_cell.length_b   1.000
_cell.length_c   1.000
_cell.angle_alpha   90.00
_cell.angle_beta   90.00
_cell.angle_gamma   90.00
#
_symmetry.space_group_name_H-M   'P 1'
#
loop_
_entity.id
_entity.type
_entity.pdbx_description
1 polymer ?
#
loop_
_entity_poly.entity_id
_entity_poly.type
_entity_poly.pdbx_seq_one_letter_code
_entity_poly.pdbx_strand_id
1 'polypeptide(L)'
;MCDSRTDTKTGLLPVNEVRSLLDVCWKAKTITELMPALPKGMKPRYVHVIDAVWHINEPNGQDTGTARVGDVSAFLGVTTPSITKLVGEMADLGLVVKHADAADRRAVTLTLTERGLDIRRIYVEEYHAHLSQLLGGLTSDQCETTVRTLTEALRLMQEDFQRRSQNI
;
A
#
# COMPACT_ATOMS: atom_id res chain seq x y z
N MET A 1 -21.85 48.42 11.73
CA MET A 1 -22.18 47.00 11.49
C MET A 1 -21.49 46.61 10.19
N CYS A 2 -20.28 46.06 10.29
CA CYS A 2 -19.52 45.63 9.12
C CYS A 2 -19.90 44.19 8.78
N ASP A 3 -20.37 44.05 7.55
CA ASP A 3 -20.84 42.84 6.88
C ASP A 3 -19.68 41.84 6.73
N SER A 4 -19.76 40.73 7.47
CA SER A 4 -18.85 39.59 7.35
C SER A 4 -19.26 38.76 6.14
N ARG A 5 -18.78 39.16 4.96
CA ARG A 5 -18.77 38.32 3.77
C ARG A 5 -17.54 37.43 3.79
N THR A 6 -17.77 36.17 4.11
CA THR A 6 -16.91 35.06 3.75
C THR A 6 -16.75 35.03 2.23
N ASP A 7 -15.59 35.49 1.76
CA ASP A 7 -15.20 35.40 0.37
C ASP A 7 -14.73 33.97 0.07
N THR A 8 -15.69 33.08 -0.17
CA THR A 8 -15.45 31.76 -0.74
C THR A 8 -15.18 31.91 -2.24
N LYS A 9 -13.95 32.22 -2.63
CA LYS A 9 -13.45 32.04 -4.01
C LYS A 9 -11.92 32.14 -4.13
N THR A 10 -11.21 31.10 -3.70
CA THR A 10 -9.94 30.68 -4.35
C THR A 10 -9.73 29.20 -4.01
N GLY A 11 -9.45 28.34 -4.99
CA GLY A 11 -9.21 26.91 -4.81
C GLY A 11 -7.88 26.58 -4.12
N LEU A 12 -7.48 27.38 -3.13
CA LEU A 12 -6.24 27.25 -2.37
C LEU A 12 -6.59 26.85 -0.94
N LEU A 13 -5.93 25.80 -0.44
CA LEU A 13 -6.00 25.43 0.97
C LEU A 13 -5.27 26.47 1.84
N PRO A 14 -5.84 26.88 2.99
CA PRO A 14 -5.15 27.72 3.97
C PRO A 14 -3.81 27.12 4.42
N VAL A 15 -2.77 27.95 4.56
CA VAL A 15 -1.40 27.49 4.88
C VAL A 15 -1.34 26.73 6.22
N ASN A 16 -2.13 27.15 7.21
CA ASN A 16 -2.25 26.47 8.50
C ASN A 16 -2.88 25.07 8.39
N GLU A 17 -3.82 24.89 7.45
CA GLU A 17 -4.41 23.58 7.17
C GLU A 17 -3.41 22.67 6.45
N VAL A 18 -2.65 23.19 5.48
CA VAL A 18 -1.55 22.45 4.82
C VAL A 18 -0.51 22.00 5.84
N ARG A 19 -0.10 22.89 6.75
CA ARG A 19 0.82 22.53 7.84
C ARG A 19 0.24 21.41 8.71
N SER A 20 -1.01 21.53 9.12
CA SER A 20 -1.67 20.52 9.97
C SER A 20 -1.74 19.17 9.28
N LEU A 21 -2.04 19.15 7.98
CA LEU A 21 -2.04 17.93 7.16
C LEU A 21 -0.66 17.27 7.13
N LEU A 22 0.40 18.04 6.88
CA LEU A 22 1.77 17.52 6.87
C LEU A 22 2.21 17.03 8.25
N ASP A 23 1.85 17.73 9.33
CA ASP A 23 2.12 17.30 10.72
C ASP A 23 1.46 15.95 11.04
N VAL A 24 0.26 15.69 10.52
CA VAL A 24 -0.42 14.39 10.68
C VAL A 24 0.25 13.29 9.87
N CYS A 25 0.83 13.57 8.69
CA CYS A 25 1.60 12.56 7.94
C CYS A 25 2.78 12.02 8.76
N TRP A 26 3.43 12.85 9.58
CA TRP A 26 4.47 12.39 10.50
C TRP A 26 3.92 11.50 11.62
N LYS A 27 2.76 11.84 12.18
CA LYS A 27 2.08 10.98 13.17
C LYS A 27 1.66 9.65 12.56
N ALA A 28 1.16 9.66 11.31
CA ALA A 28 0.79 8.46 10.58
C ALA A 28 1.99 7.51 10.39
N LYS A 29 3.19 8.06 10.13
CA LYS A 29 4.42 7.28 10.12
C LYS A 29 4.66 6.59 11.47
N THR A 30 4.51 7.31 12.58
CA THR A 30 4.64 6.72 13.92
C THR A 30 3.62 5.59 14.17
N ILE A 31 2.37 5.75 13.70
CA ILE A 31 1.36 4.67 13.79
C ILE A 31 1.87 3.41 13.08
N THR A 32 2.45 3.55 11.88
CA THR A 32 3.01 2.41 11.13
C THR A 32 4.26 1.80 11.79
N GLU A 33 4.98 2.57 12.61
CA GLU A 33 6.15 2.08 13.37
C GLU A 33 5.74 1.31 14.64
N LEU A 34 4.48 1.43 15.08
CA LEU A 34 3.92 0.63 16.19
C LEU A 34 3.47 -0.77 15.77
N MET A 35 3.55 -1.10 14.48
CA MET A 35 3.26 -2.44 13.98
C MET A 35 4.24 -3.48 14.57
N PRO A 36 3.82 -4.75 14.73
CA PRO A 36 4.66 -5.79 15.29
C PRO A 36 5.95 -5.96 14.49
N ALA A 37 7.04 -6.22 15.20
CA ALA A 37 8.33 -6.46 14.58
C ALA A 37 8.27 -7.70 13.69
N LEU A 38 8.79 -7.58 12.48
CA LEU A 38 8.85 -8.70 11.53
C LEU A 38 10.02 -9.64 11.84
N PRO A 39 9.95 -10.91 11.40
CA PRO A 39 11.07 -11.84 11.53
C PRO A 39 12.34 -11.28 10.85
N LYS A 40 13.51 -11.66 11.38
CA LYS A 40 14.81 -11.20 10.85
C LYS A 40 14.90 -11.41 9.34
N GLY A 41 15.28 -10.36 8.61
CA GLY A 41 15.41 -10.38 7.16
C GLY A 41 14.11 -10.06 6.39
N MET A 42 12.96 -9.93 7.07
CA MET A 42 11.74 -9.45 6.44
C MET A 42 11.67 -7.92 6.42
N LYS A 43 11.06 -7.40 5.36
CA LYS A 43 10.76 -5.99 5.18
C LYS A 43 9.24 -5.80 5.23
N PRO A 44 8.72 -4.67 5.77
CA PRO A 44 7.28 -4.36 5.72
C PRO A 44 6.70 -4.48 4.32
N ARG A 45 7.48 -4.10 3.30
CA ARG A 45 7.06 -4.21 1.91
C ARG A 45 6.78 -5.64 1.44
N TYR A 46 7.41 -6.67 2.03
CA TYR A 46 7.11 -8.05 1.69
C TYR A 46 5.70 -8.44 2.13
N VAL A 47 5.21 -7.95 3.26
CA VAL A 47 3.84 -8.22 3.73
C VAL A 47 2.82 -7.67 2.74
N HIS A 48 3.04 -6.44 2.23
CA HIS A 48 2.16 -5.85 1.20
C HIS A 48 2.17 -6.64 -0.11
N VAL A 49 3.34 -7.13 -0.56
CA VAL A 49 3.43 -7.97 -1.76
C VAL A 49 2.76 -9.32 -1.55
N ILE A 50 2.94 -9.93 -0.38
CA ILE A 50 2.27 -11.18 0.01
C ILE A 50 0.75 -11.00 -0.07
N ASP A 51 0.24 -9.93 0.55
CA ASP A 51 -1.19 -9.66 0.58
C ASP A 51 -1.78 -9.38 -0.81
N ALA A 52 -1.05 -8.65 -1.67
CA ALA A 52 -1.45 -8.43 -3.05
C ALA A 52 -1.51 -9.73 -3.87
N VAL A 53 -0.48 -10.58 -3.79
CA VAL A 53 -0.45 -11.87 -4.49
C VAL A 53 -1.63 -12.75 -4.05
N TRP A 54 -1.92 -12.77 -2.75
CA TRP A 54 -3.06 -13.52 -2.21
C TRP A 54 -4.39 -13.05 -2.79
N HIS A 55 -4.66 -11.74 -2.79
CA HIS A 55 -5.93 -11.20 -3.32
C HIS A 55 -6.07 -11.43 -4.83
N ILE A 56 -4.97 -11.33 -5.58
CA ILE A 56 -5.01 -11.54 -7.04
C ILE A 56 -5.27 -13.02 -7.38
N ASN A 57 -4.78 -13.95 -6.58
CA ASN A 57 -5.01 -15.38 -6.77
C ASN A 57 -6.36 -15.86 -6.18
N GLU A 58 -6.92 -15.15 -5.20
CA GLU A 58 -8.15 -15.54 -4.47
C GLU A 58 -9.28 -16.03 -5.39
N PRO A 59 -9.64 -15.36 -6.51
CA PRO A 59 -10.72 -15.81 -7.38
C PRO A 59 -10.50 -17.18 -8.03
N ASN A 60 -9.26 -17.64 -8.14
CA ASN A 60 -8.87 -18.91 -8.78
C ASN A 60 -8.33 -19.95 -7.78
N GLY A 61 -8.38 -19.63 -6.47
CA GLY A 61 -7.73 -20.39 -5.42
C GLY A 61 -6.23 -20.12 -5.30
N GLN A 62 -5.68 -20.32 -4.11
CA GLN A 62 -4.28 -19.97 -3.80
C GLN A 62 -3.25 -20.93 -4.42
N ASP A 63 -3.69 -22.13 -4.84
CA ASP A 63 -2.84 -23.11 -5.53
C ASP A 63 -2.66 -22.79 -7.03
N THR A 64 -3.49 -21.91 -7.59
CA THR A 64 -3.43 -21.50 -8.99
C THR A 64 -2.73 -20.14 -9.11
N GLY A 65 -1.50 -20.12 -9.61
CA GLY A 65 -0.75 -18.87 -9.79
C GLY A 65 -1.26 -18.05 -10.96
N THR A 66 -2.08 -17.04 -10.69
CA THR A 66 -2.57 -16.07 -11.69
C THR A 66 -1.91 -14.71 -11.57
N ALA A 67 -1.38 -14.35 -10.39
CA ALA A 67 -0.77 -13.05 -10.14
C ALA A 67 0.51 -12.84 -10.94
N ARG A 68 0.54 -11.84 -11.83
CA ARG A 68 1.78 -11.40 -12.52
C ARG A 68 2.41 -10.22 -11.80
N VAL A 69 3.69 -10.01 -12.03
CA VAL A 69 4.44 -8.86 -11.47
C VAL A 69 3.78 -7.53 -11.83
N GLY A 70 3.24 -7.40 -13.06
CA GLY A 70 2.51 -6.21 -13.49
C GLY A 70 1.22 -5.98 -12.69
N ASP A 71 0.48 -7.06 -12.40
CA ASP A 71 -0.77 -7.00 -11.63
C ASP A 71 -0.49 -6.59 -10.18
N VAL A 72 0.55 -7.16 -9.56
CA VAL A 72 1.01 -6.77 -8.22
C VAL A 72 1.44 -5.29 -8.19
N SER A 73 2.12 -4.83 -9.24
CA SER A 73 2.53 -3.44 -9.38
C SER A 73 1.33 -2.49 -9.44
N ALA A 74 0.33 -2.85 -10.24
CA ALA A 74 -0.91 -2.10 -10.38
C ALA A 74 -1.71 -2.09 -9.06
N PHE A 75 -1.87 -3.25 -8.42
CA PHE A 75 -2.55 -3.40 -7.14
C PHE A 75 -1.93 -2.53 -6.05
N LEU A 76 -0.60 -2.46 -5.99
CA LEU A 76 0.13 -1.71 -4.98
C LEU A 76 0.44 -0.26 -5.35
N GLY A 77 0.06 0.20 -6.55
CA GLY A 77 0.33 1.56 -7.03
C GLY A 77 1.81 1.94 -7.07
N VAL A 78 2.70 1.00 -7.40
CA VAL A 78 4.14 1.25 -7.51
C VAL A 78 4.71 0.83 -8.86
N THR A 79 6.00 1.05 -9.08
CA THR A 79 6.67 0.74 -10.34
C THR A 79 7.06 -0.74 -10.46
N THR A 80 6.92 -1.29 -11.66
CA THR A 80 7.22 -2.69 -11.95
C THR A 80 8.66 -3.10 -11.62
N PRO A 81 9.70 -2.30 -11.94
CA PRO A 81 11.08 -2.65 -11.57
C PRO A 81 11.28 -2.84 -10.06
N SER A 82 10.57 -2.05 -9.24
CA SER A 82 10.61 -2.16 -7.78
C SER A 82 10.00 -3.49 -7.31
N ILE A 83 8.86 -3.89 -7.88
CA ILE A 83 8.21 -5.17 -7.57
C ILE A 83 9.06 -6.34 -8.04
N THR A 84 9.61 -6.31 -9.25
CA THR A 84 10.48 -7.40 -9.76
C THR A 84 11.63 -7.70 -8.80
N LYS A 85 12.29 -6.66 -8.29
CA LYS A 85 13.38 -6.81 -7.31
C LYS A 85 12.88 -7.48 -6.03
N LEU A 86 11.78 -6.99 -5.46
CA LEU A 86 11.21 -7.53 -4.22
C LEU A 86 10.79 -8.99 -4.39
N VAL A 87 10.13 -9.35 -5.49
CA VAL A 87 9.71 -10.72 -5.78
C VAL A 87 10.93 -11.65 -5.94
N GLY A 88 12.05 -11.16 -6.49
CA GLY A 88 13.33 -11.88 -6.47
C GLY A 88 13.78 -12.21 -5.05
N GLU A 89 13.94 -11.18 -4.21
CA GLU A 89 14.34 -11.34 -2.81
C GLU A 89 13.39 -12.26 -2.04
N MET A 90 12.08 -12.16 -2.28
CA MET A 90 11.06 -12.98 -1.62
C MET A 90 11.08 -14.43 -2.08
N ALA A 91 11.44 -14.71 -3.33
CA ALA A 91 11.63 -16.07 -3.83
C ALA A 91 12.85 -16.72 -3.17
N ASP A 92 13.96 -15.98 -3.03
CA ASP A 92 15.16 -16.46 -2.32
C ASP A 92 14.88 -16.74 -0.83
N LEU A 93 13.95 -15.98 -0.24
CA LEU A 93 13.46 -16.21 1.12
C LEU A 93 12.39 -17.33 1.22
N GLY A 94 11.98 -17.94 0.10
CA GLY A 94 10.96 -18.99 0.10
C GLY A 94 9.57 -18.49 0.54
N LEU A 95 9.22 -17.24 0.25
CA LEU A 95 7.91 -16.64 0.54
C LEU A 95 6.95 -16.73 -0.65
N VAL A 96 7.50 -16.77 -1.86
CA VAL A 96 6.76 -16.84 -3.13
C VAL A 96 7.41 -17.86 -4.05
N VAL A 97 6.60 -18.48 -4.90
CA VAL A 97 7.07 -19.33 -6.00
C VAL A 97 6.78 -18.62 -7.32
N LYS A 98 7.76 -18.63 -8.21
CA LYS A 98 7.62 -18.14 -9.59
C LYS A 98 7.32 -19.32 -10.49
N HIS A 99 6.24 -19.21 -11.26
CA HIS A 99 5.88 -20.19 -12.27
C HIS A 99 6.12 -19.58 -13.65
N ALA A 100 6.80 -20.32 -14.51
CA ALA A 100 6.88 -19.96 -15.92
C ALA A 100 5.55 -20.34 -16.57
N ASP A 101 4.92 -19.40 -17.26
CA ASP A 101 3.72 -19.68 -18.05
C ASP A 101 4.09 -20.57 -19.25
N ALA A 102 3.40 -21.70 -19.38
CA ALA A 102 3.67 -22.70 -20.42
C ALA A 102 3.24 -22.22 -21.82
N ALA A 103 2.30 -21.27 -21.91
CA ALA A 103 1.79 -20.71 -23.16
C ALA A 103 2.55 -19.44 -23.56
N ASP A 104 2.95 -18.61 -22.59
CA ASP A 104 3.81 -17.45 -22.80
C ASP A 104 5.02 -17.48 -21.86
N ARG A 105 6.15 -18.00 -22.35
CA ARG A 105 7.41 -18.08 -21.59
C ARG A 105 7.94 -16.73 -21.07
N ARG A 106 7.35 -15.60 -21.48
CA ARG A 106 7.66 -14.26 -20.94
C ARG A 106 6.78 -13.86 -19.77
N ALA A 107 5.64 -14.51 -19.55
CA ALA A 107 4.78 -14.28 -18.40
C ALA A 107 5.23 -15.17 -17.22
N VAL A 108 5.52 -14.52 -16.10
CA VAL A 108 5.82 -15.20 -14.83
C VAL A 108 4.65 -14.93 -13.89
N THR A 109 4.01 -16.00 -13.42
CA THR A 109 2.97 -15.90 -12.39
C THR A 109 3.53 -16.30 -11.02
N LEU A 110 2.84 -15.87 -9.96
CA LEU A 110 3.27 -15.98 -8.58
C LEU A 110 2.22 -16.73 -7.76
N THR A 111 2.69 -17.64 -6.91
CA THR A 111 1.92 -18.14 -5.76
C THR A 111 2.67 -17.86 -4.47
N LEU A 112 1.95 -17.83 -3.35
CA LEU A 112 2.58 -17.84 -2.04
C LEU A 112 3.03 -19.26 -1.71
N THR A 113 4.15 -19.39 -0.98
CA THR A 113 4.48 -20.64 -0.29
C THR A 113 3.64 -20.77 0.98
N GLU A 114 3.69 -21.94 1.63
CA GLU A 114 3.13 -22.12 2.97
C GLU A 114 3.66 -21.06 3.96
N ARG A 115 4.98 -20.80 3.93
CA ARG A 115 5.60 -19.73 4.72
C ARG A 115 5.04 -18.34 4.37
N GLY A 116 4.79 -18.06 3.10
CA GLY A 116 4.17 -16.81 2.66
C GLY A 116 2.74 -16.65 3.19
N LEU A 117 1.96 -17.74 3.15
CA LEU A 117 0.60 -17.80 3.70
C LEU A 117 0.59 -17.60 5.21
N ASP A 118 1.49 -18.23 5.95
CA ASP A 118 1.62 -18.04 7.40
C ASP A 118 1.94 -16.60 7.78
N ILE A 119 2.83 -15.93 7.03
CA ILE A 119 3.10 -14.50 7.24
C ILE A 119 1.84 -13.67 7.01
N ARG A 120 1.07 -13.96 5.96
CA ARG A 120 -0.18 -13.23 5.72
C ARG A 120 -1.18 -13.43 6.87
N ARG A 121 -1.36 -14.68 7.29
CA ARG A 121 -2.25 -15.02 8.41
C ARG A 121 -1.90 -14.23 9.67
N ILE A 122 -0.64 -14.24 10.08
CA ILE A 122 -0.19 -13.58 11.31
C ILE A 122 -0.26 -12.05 11.19
N TYR A 123 0.32 -11.48 10.13
CA TYR A 123 0.57 -10.04 10.04
C TYR A 123 -0.52 -9.24 9.35
N VAL A 124 -1.41 -9.91 8.60
CA VAL A 124 -2.55 -9.28 7.92
C VAL A 124 -3.83 -9.73 8.58
N GLU A 125 -4.17 -11.02 8.56
CA GLU A 125 -5.49 -11.47 9.04
C GLU A 125 -5.66 -11.26 10.55
N GLU A 126 -4.82 -11.92 11.35
CA GLU A 126 -4.91 -11.90 12.82
C GLU A 126 -4.65 -10.47 13.35
N TYR A 127 -3.63 -9.80 12.80
CA TYR A 127 -3.29 -8.45 13.25
C TYR A 127 -4.31 -7.39 12.83
N HIS A 128 -4.87 -7.43 11.61
CA HIS A 128 -5.93 -6.49 11.25
C HIS A 128 -7.23 -6.76 12.02
N ALA A 129 -7.54 -8.02 12.35
CA ALA A 129 -8.67 -8.32 13.22
C ALA A 129 -8.49 -7.71 14.62
N HIS A 130 -7.27 -7.77 15.18
CA HIS A 130 -6.93 -7.07 16.42
C HIS A 130 -7.07 -5.55 16.28
N LEU A 131 -6.53 -4.96 15.21
CA LEU A 131 -6.63 -3.52 14.96
C LEU A 131 -8.08 -3.06 14.77
N SER A 132 -8.94 -3.87 14.16
CA SER A 132 -10.37 -3.57 14.02
C SER A 132 -11.04 -3.35 15.37
N GLN A 133 -10.67 -4.15 16.38
CA GLN A 133 -11.16 -3.97 17.75
C GLN A 133 -10.54 -2.75 18.42
N LEU A 134 -9.21 -2.60 18.34
CA LEU A 134 -8.47 -1.51 18.97
C LEU A 134 -8.90 -0.13 18.43
N LEU A 135 -9.17 -0.05 17.12
CA LEU A 135 -9.56 1.17 16.43
C LEU A 135 -11.08 1.37 16.36
N GLY A 136 -11.87 0.56 17.08
CA GLY A 136 -13.34 0.59 17.03
C GLY A 136 -14.00 1.90 17.47
N GLY A 137 -13.23 2.86 17.99
CA GLY A 137 -13.67 4.24 18.22
C GLY A 137 -13.74 5.11 16.95
N LEU A 138 -13.19 4.63 15.83
CA LEU A 138 -13.26 5.31 14.53
C LEU A 138 -14.47 4.83 13.73
N THR A 139 -15.14 5.75 13.03
CA THR A 139 -16.23 5.39 12.12
C THR A 139 -15.70 5.07 10.73
N SER A 140 -16.46 4.29 9.95
CA SER A 140 -16.15 4.01 8.55
C SER A 140 -15.97 5.29 7.72
N ASP A 141 -16.79 6.31 7.95
CA ASP A 141 -16.72 7.60 7.25
C ASP A 141 -15.41 8.37 7.55
N GLN A 142 -14.93 8.29 8.81
CA GLN A 142 -13.65 8.88 9.20
C GLN A 142 -12.49 8.17 8.50
N CYS A 143 -12.54 6.83 8.44
CA CYS A 143 -11.54 6.03 7.73
C CYS A 143 -11.54 6.35 6.23
N GLU A 144 -12.71 6.34 5.58
CA GLU A 144 -12.84 6.64 4.15
C GLU A 144 -12.35 8.05 3.82
N THR A 145 -12.78 9.05 4.60
CA THR A 145 -12.35 10.43 4.40
C THR A 145 -10.83 10.57 4.56
N THR A 146 -10.24 9.90 5.55
CA THR A 146 -8.79 9.92 5.77
C THR A 146 -8.04 9.29 4.59
N VAL A 147 -8.47 8.11 4.14
CA VAL A 147 -7.88 7.41 3.00
C VAL A 147 -7.96 8.28 1.74
N ARG A 148 -9.14 8.82 1.44
CA ARG A 148 -9.36 9.67 0.27
C ARG A 148 -8.46 10.91 0.29
N THR A 149 -8.43 11.63 1.40
CA THR A 149 -7.63 12.86 1.54
C THR A 149 -6.13 12.60 1.41
N LEU A 150 -5.60 11.57 2.08
CA LEU A 150 -4.18 11.24 2.01
C LEU A 150 -3.76 10.73 0.62
N THR A 151 -4.62 9.95 -0.03
CA THR A 151 -4.37 9.46 -1.40
C THR A 151 -4.30 10.61 -2.39
N GLU A 152 -5.25 11.54 -2.32
CA GLU A 152 -5.27 12.70 -3.20
C GLU A 152 -4.10 13.66 -2.93
N ALA A 153 -3.75 13.89 -1.67
CA ALA A 153 -2.57 14.68 -1.32
C ALA A 153 -1.29 14.05 -1.89
N LEU A 154 -1.13 12.73 -1.79
CA LEU A 154 0.01 12.02 -2.36
C LEU A 154 0.07 12.20 -3.88
N ARG A 155 -1.06 12.01 -4.59
CA ARG A 155 -1.15 12.17 -6.05
C ARG A 155 -0.70 13.57 -6.48
N LEU A 156 -1.28 14.62 -5.88
CA LEU A 156 -0.98 16.01 -6.20
C LEU A 156 0.50 16.36 -5.97
N MET A 157 1.08 15.88 -4.86
CA MET A 157 2.49 16.11 -4.53
C MET A 157 3.44 15.35 -5.46
N GLN A 158 3.10 14.13 -5.87
CA GLN A 158 3.88 13.36 -6.85
C GLN A 158 3.89 14.05 -8.23
N GLU A 159 2.75 14.56 -8.69
CA GLU A 159 2.65 15.31 -9.95
C GLU A 159 3.47 16.60 -9.93
N ASP A 160 3.47 17.33 -8.81
CA ASP A 160 4.34 18.50 -8.62
C ASP A 160 5.82 18.11 -8.60
N PHE A 161 6.20 17.04 -7.89
CA PHE A 161 7.57 16.54 -7.86
C PHE A 161 8.08 16.11 -9.24
N GLN A 162 7.27 15.40 -10.02
CA GLN A 162 7.60 14.98 -11.38
C GLN A 162 7.78 16.19 -12.32
N ARG A 163 6.87 17.17 -12.24
CA ARG A 163 6.98 18.43 -13.02
C ARG A 163 8.27 19.19 -12.72
N ARG A 164 8.65 19.28 -11.43
CA ARG A 164 9.92 19.91 -11.03
C ARG A 164 11.14 19.15 -11.53
N SER A 165 11.07 17.82 -11.55
CA SER A 165 12.17 16.96 -12.00
C SER A 165 12.35 16.93 -13.53
N GLN A 166 11.32 17.29 -14.31
CA GLN A 166 11.37 17.38 -15.77
C GLN A 166 11.81 18.76 -16.29
N ASN A 167 11.79 19.79 -15.44
CA ASN A 167 12.16 21.17 -15.76
C ASN A 167 13.61 21.53 -15.36
N ILE A 168 14.41 20.53 -14.99
CA ILE A 168 15.84 20.62 -14.67
C ILE A 168 16.59 19.79 -15.71
#